data_AF-Q4DM92-F1
#
_entry.id   AF-Q4DM92-F1
#
_cell.length_a   1.000
_cell.length_b   1.000
_cell.length_c   1.000
_cell.angle_alpha   90.00
_cell.angle_beta   90.00
_cell.angle_gamma   90.00
#
_symmetry.space_group_name_H-M   'P 1'
#
loop_
_entity.id
_entity.type
_entity.pdbx_description
1 polymer ?
#
loop_
_entity_poly.entity_id
_entity_poly.type
_entity_poly.pdbx_seq_one_letter_code
_entity_poly.pdbx_strand_id
1 'polypeptide(L)'
;FMTQTAASTTLPLWILVGAETGIAPLVCAVHELVRYRQGGVGCKTQIPNCWVVYGARNFAELVYHRKLQEALELNAISRYDVSISRSSSEGYLKYVTDVLDAHSEELRGALLERGARLFACGPAALLKSLRLRLANNILRSNDDDESVREQRVLLLEKRGQLMFDVWSAVNIFE
;
A
#
# COMPACT_ATOMS: atom_id res chain seq x y z
N PHE A 1 5.52 -26.04 33.00
CA PHE A 1 5.91 -26.14 31.58
C PHE A 1 5.39 -24.90 30.86
N MET A 2 6.24 -23.88 30.67
CA MET A 2 5.92 -22.75 29.81
C MET A 2 6.16 -23.19 28.37
N THR A 3 5.07 -23.50 27.67
CA THR A 3 5.07 -23.66 26.21
C THR A 3 5.40 -22.30 25.61
N GLN A 4 6.66 -22.13 25.17
CA GLN A 4 6.99 -21.10 24.19
C GLN A 4 6.16 -21.40 22.94
N THR A 5 5.09 -20.63 22.75
CA THR A 5 4.42 -20.54 21.46
C THR A 5 5.45 -20.03 20.48
N ALA A 6 5.91 -20.90 19.58
CA ALA A 6 6.68 -20.50 18.42
C ALA A 6 5.89 -19.39 17.71
N ALA A 7 6.40 -18.16 17.74
CA ALA A 7 5.82 -17.08 16.98
C ALA A 7 5.86 -17.52 15.52
N SER A 8 4.69 -17.78 14.93
CA SER A 8 4.55 -17.98 13.49
C SER A 8 5.18 -16.75 12.83
N THR A 9 6.34 -16.93 12.18
CA THR A 9 7.06 -15.86 11.47
C THR A 9 6.36 -15.59 10.15
N THR A 10 5.09 -15.20 10.20
CA THR A 10 4.39 -14.65 9.05
C THR A 10 5.08 -13.36 8.67
N LEU A 11 5.63 -13.31 7.46
CA LEU A 11 6.25 -12.10 6.95
C LEU A 11 5.24 -10.96 6.92
N PRO A 12 5.67 -9.72 7.19
CA PRO A 12 4.79 -8.57 7.20
C PRO A 12 4.20 -8.35 5.80
N LEU A 13 2.89 -8.07 5.75
CA LEU A 13 2.21 -7.66 4.51
C LEU A 13 2.84 -6.39 3.96
N TRP A 14 3.10 -6.37 2.66
CA TRP A 14 3.50 -5.17 1.93
C TRP A 14 2.27 -4.56 1.25
N ILE A 15 2.11 -3.24 1.39
CA ILE A 15 0.99 -2.48 0.85
C ILE A 15 1.58 -1.38 -0.02
N LEU A 16 1.42 -1.50 -1.33
CA LEU A 16 2.01 -0.61 -2.32
C LEU A 16 0.90 0.27 -2.89
N VAL A 17 0.96 1.57 -2.62
CA VAL A 17 -0.07 2.54 -3.00
C VAL A 17 0.49 3.53 -4.02
N GLY A 18 -0.01 3.47 -5.25
CA GLY A 18 0.42 4.36 -6.32
C GLY A 18 -0.77 4.98 -7.03
N ALA A 19 -0.65 6.23 -7.46
CA ALA A 19 -1.61 6.82 -8.39
C ALA A 19 -0.88 7.47 -9.56
N GLU A 20 -1.48 7.38 -10.73
CA GLU A 20 -0.92 7.86 -12.00
C GLU A 20 0.51 7.32 -12.19
N THR A 21 1.52 8.19 -12.29
CA THR A 21 2.93 7.82 -12.46
C THR A 21 3.58 7.23 -11.20
N GLY A 22 2.94 7.37 -10.03
CA GLY A 22 3.45 6.83 -8.76
C GLY A 22 3.50 5.32 -8.68
N ILE A 23 2.85 4.64 -9.62
CA ILE A 23 2.93 3.20 -9.75
C ILE A 23 4.32 2.72 -10.19
N ALA A 24 5.13 3.58 -10.80
CA ALA A 24 6.39 3.20 -11.46
C ALA A 24 7.39 2.47 -10.53
N PRO A 25 7.79 3.01 -9.36
CA PRO A 25 8.69 2.29 -8.47
C PRO A 25 8.04 1.03 -7.87
N LEU A 26 6.72 1.03 -7.71
CA LEU A 26 5.98 -0.09 -7.12
C LEU A 26 5.95 -1.29 -8.06
N VAL A 27 5.79 -1.05 -9.36
CA VAL A 27 5.83 -2.10 -10.38
C VAL A 27 7.21 -2.75 -10.46
N CYS A 28 8.29 -2.00 -10.22
CA CYS A 28 9.62 -2.60 -10.10
C CYS A 28 9.67 -3.60 -8.93
N ALA A 29 9.13 -3.25 -7.76
CA ALA A 29 9.05 -4.16 -6.62
C ALA A 29 8.20 -5.41 -6.95
N VAL A 30 7.06 -5.24 -7.61
CA VAL A 30 6.22 -6.36 -8.07
C VAL A 30 6.96 -7.25 -9.07
N HIS A 31 7.75 -6.67 -9.98
CA HIS A 31 8.53 -7.43 -10.95
C HIS A 31 9.57 -8.33 -10.26
N GLU A 32 10.22 -7.84 -9.21
CA GLU A 32 11.12 -8.66 -8.41
C GLU A 32 10.37 -9.79 -7.68
N LEU A 33 9.18 -9.53 -7.12
CA LEU A 33 8.32 -10.58 -6.56
C LEU A 33 7.95 -11.65 -7.59
N VAL A 34 7.62 -11.25 -8.82
CA VAL A 34 7.34 -12.17 -9.93
C VAL A 34 8.56 -13.03 -10.25
N ARG A 35 9.75 -12.43 -10.35
CA ARG A 35 11.01 -13.15 -10.58
C ARG A 35 11.28 -14.18 -9.49
N TYR A 36 11.09 -13.80 -8.22
CA TYR A 36 11.26 -14.73 -7.09
C TYR A 36 10.28 -15.90 -7.15
N ARG A 37 9.01 -15.67 -7.57
CA ARG A 37 8.02 -16.75 -7.74
C ARG A 37 8.35 -17.68 -8.90
N GLN A 38 8.74 -17.13 -10.04
CA GLN A 38 9.07 -17.90 -11.24
C GLN A 38 10.39 -18.66 -11.11
N GLY A 39 11.33 -18.16 -10.29
CA GLY A 39 12.66 -18.74 -10.10
C GLY A 39 12.71 -20.14 -9.48
N GLY A 40 11.59 -20.72 -9.02
CA GLY A 40 11.42 -22.16 -8.83
C GLY A 40 12.27 -22.86 -7.74
N VAL A 41 11.59 -23.34 -6.70
CA VAL A 41 11.83 -24.59 -5.92
C VAL A 41 13.16 -24.80 -5.17
N GLY A 42 14.08 -23.83 -5.13
CA GLY A 42 15.31 -23.93 -4.32
C GLY A 42 15.36 -23.03 -3.07
N CYS A 43 14.68 -21.88 -3.13
CA CYS A 43 14.72 -20.90 -2.06
C CYS A 43 13.53 -21.11 -1.12
N LYS A 44 13.79 -21.61 0.10
CA LYS A 44 12.85 -21.57 1.25
C LYS A 44 12.54 -20.13 1.71
N THR A 45 12.92 -19.12 0.95
CA THR A 45 12.70 -17.72 1.27
C THR A 45 11.20 -17.47 1.19
N GLN A 46 10.58 -17.32 2.35
CA GLN A 46 9.21 -16.82 2.41
C GLN A 46 9.19 -15.46 1.71
N ILE A 47 8.18 -15.25 0.88
CA ILE A 47 7.94 -13.97 0.20
C ILE A 47 6.75 -13.33 0.91
N PRO A 48 6.83 -12.06 1.32
CA PRO A 48 5.71 -11.38 1.96
C PRO A 48 4.52 -11.35 1.01
N ASN A 49 3.32 -11.47 1.56
CA ASN A 49 2.12 -11.12 0.81
C ASN A 49 2.21 -9.65 0.41
N CYS A 50 1.65 -9.31 -0.75
CA CYS A 50 1.73 -7.97 -1.31
C CYS A 50 0.37 -7.54 -1.84
N TRP A 51 -0.12 -6.40 -1.34
CA TRP A 51 -1.32 -5.74 -1.82
C TRP A 51 -0.93 -4.50 -2.61
N VAL A 52 -1.39 -4.39 -3.85
CA VAL A 52 -1.21 -3.21 -4.69
C VAL A 52 -2.53 -2.44 -4.81
N VAL A 53 -2.49 -1.13 -4.55
CA VAL A 53 -3.59 -0.19 -4.78
C VAL A 53 -3.16 0.81 -5.84
N TYR A 54 -3.82 0.80 -7.00
CA TYR A 54 -3.46 1.65 -8.14
C TYR A 54 -4.60 2.59 -8.55
N GLY A 55 -4.35 3.91 -8.53
CA GLY A 55 -5.30 4.92 -8.97
C GLY A 55 -5.00 5.52 -10.35
N ALA A 56 -6.02 5.72 -11.16
CA ALA A 56 -5.95 6.48 -12.41
C ALA A 56 -7.26 7.25 -12.68
N ARG A 57 -7.30 8.07 -13.74
CA ARG A 57 -8.54 8.78 -14.11
C ARG A 57 -9.52 7.87 -14.84
N ASN A 58 -9.01 6.99 -15.69
CA ASN A 58 -9.76 6.01 -16.48
C ASN A 58 -8.88 4.77 -16.68
N PHE A 59 -9.46 3.70 -17.24
CA PHE A 59 -8.74 2.44 -17.48
C PHE A 59 -7.56 2.56 -18.45
N ALA A 60 -7.67 3.44 -19.46
CA ALA A 60 -6.61 3.63 -20.44
C ALA A 60 -5.33 4.21 -19.81
N GLU A 61 -5.46 4.91 -18.68
CA GLU A 61 -4.34 5.45 -17.93
C GLU A 61 -3.68 4.45 -16.95
N LEU A 62 -4.23 3.24 -16.79
CA LEU A 62 -3.61 2.19 -15.98
C LEU A 62 -2.50 1.48 -16.76
N VAL A 63 -1.37 2.16 -16.98
CA VAL A 63 -0.29 1.72 -17.89
C VAL A 63 0.34 0.35 -17.56
N TYR A 64 0.17 -0.15 -16.34
CA TYR A 64 0.66 -1.47 -15.91
C TYR A 64 -0.45 -2.46 -15.49
N HIS A 65 -1.72 -2.16 -15.80
CA HIS A 65 -2.85 -2.96 -15.35
C HIS A 65 -2.68 -4.45 -15.65
N ARG A 66 -2.40 -4.80 -16.91
CA ARG A 66 -2.23 -6.19 -17.35
C ARG A 66 -1.09 -6.91 -16.62
N LYS A 67 0.03 -6.22 -16.38
CA LYS A 67 1.18 -6.81 -15.66
C LYS A 67 0.85 -7.07 -14.19
N LEU A 68 0.09 -6.20 -13.56
CA LEU A 68 -0.35 -6.38 -12.18
C LEU A 68 -1.38 -7.51 -12.05
N GLN A 69 -2.26 -7.67 -13.04
CA GLN A 69 -3.17 -8.82 -13.13
C GLN A 69 -2.40 -10.14 -13.30
N GLU A 70 -1.42 -10.18 -14.19
CA GLU A 70 -0.55 -11.36 -14.36
C GLU A 70 0.22 -11.68 -13.07
N ALA A 71 0.74 -10.66 -12.36
CA ALA A 71 1.39 -10.86 -11.07
C ALA A 71 0.45 -11.43 -10.00
N LEU A 72 -0.83 -11.05 -10.03
CA LEU A 72 -1.87 -11.60 -9.16
C LEU A 72 -2.15 -13.07 -9.49
N GLU A 73 -2.32 -13.40 -10.78
CA GLU A 73 -2.53 -14.77 -11.27
C GLU A 73 -1.37 -15.70 -10.89
N LEU A 74 -0.13 -15.17 -10.93
CA LEU A 74 1.08 -15.89 -10.52
C LEU A 74 1.29 -15.96 -9.00
N ASN A 75 0.40 -15.39 -8.18
CA ASN A 75 0.54 -15.26 -6.72
C ASN A 75 1.84 -14.54 -6.29
N ALA A 76 2.38 -13.67 -7.14
CA ALA A 76 3.48 -12.77 -6.79
C ALA A 76 3.00 -11.61 -5.93
N ILE A 77 1.77 -11.16 -6.17
CA ILE A 77 1.00 -10.30 -5.26
C ILE A 77 -0.23 -11.07 -4.81
N SER A 78 -0.73 -10.77 -3.61
CA SER A 78 -1.90 -11.42 -3.02
C SER A 78 -3.20 -10.66 -3.29
N ARG A 79 -3.11 -9.37 -3.63
CA ARG A 79 -4.28 -8.50 -3.83
C ARG A 79 -3.96 -7.34 -4.76
N TYR A 80 -4.89 -6.99 -5.62
CA TYR A 80 -4.79 -5.85 -6.52
C TYR A 80 -6.13 -5.10 -6.58
N ASP A 81 -6.17 -3.88 -6.06
CA ASP A 81 -7.33 -3.00 -6.11
C ASP A 81 -7.04 -1.76 -6.97
N VAL A 82 -8.08 -1.28 -7.65
CA VAL A 82 -8.00 -0.14 -8.56
C VAL A 82 -9.02 0.91 -8.17
N SER A 83 -8.61 2.18 -8.20
CA SER A 83 -9.51 3.33 -8.09
C SER A 83 -9.55 4.12 -9.41
N ILE A 84 -10.72 4.50 -9.87
CA ILE A 84 -10.92 5.20 -11.15
C ILE A 84 -11.66 6.52 -10.91
N SER A 85 -10.94 7.63 -10.93
CA SER A 85 -11.49 8.92 -10.48
C SER A 85 -12.52 9.55 -11.42
N ARG A 86 -12.56 9.13 -12.69
CA ARG A 86 -13.51 9.57 -13.72
C ARG A 86 -14.27 8.38 -14.33
N SER A 87 -14.56 7.36 -13.52
CA SER A 87 -15.40 6.23 -13.95
C SER A 87 -16.84 6.69 -14.15
N SER A 88 -17.44 6.30 -15.28
CA SER A 88 -18.90 6.40 -15.50
C SER A 88 -19.66 5.20 -14.93
N SER A 89 -18.94 4.23 -14.35
CA SER A 89 -19.49 2.97 -13.83
C SER A 89 -19.43 2.94 -12.29
N GLU A 90 -20.54 2.56 -11.65
CA GLU A 90 -20.74 2.62 -10.19
C GLU A 90 -19.90 1.64 -9.36
N GLY A 91 -19.04 0.84 -9.99
CA GLY A 91 -18.25 -0.20 -9.30
C GLY A 91 -16.90 0.24 -8.74
N TYR A 92 -16.40 1.43 -9.09
CA TYR A 92 -15.03 1.83 -8.75
C TYR A 92 -15.00 2.98 -7.75
N LEU A 93 -14.21 2.78 -6.69
CA LEU A 93 -13.87 3.85 -5.76
C LEU A 93 -13.05 4.92 -6.50
N LYS A 94 -13.26 6.19 -6.10
CA LYS A 94 -12.76 7.33 -6.86
C LYS A 94 -11.26 7.53 -6.70
N TYR A 95 -10.75 7.40 -5.47
CA TYR A 95 -9.34 7.57 -5.15
C TYR A 95 -8.77 6.37 -4.40
N VAL A 96 -7.44 6.21 -4.45
CA VAL A 96 -6.73 5.16 -3.71
C VAL A 96 -7.00 5.26 -2.21
N THR A 97 -7.21 6.47 -1.69
CA THR A 97 -7.58 6.68 -0.29
C THR A 97 -8.96 6.11 0.05
N ASP A 98 -9.91 6.15 -0.89
CA ASP A 98 -11.24 5.61 -0.67
C ASP A 98 -11.18 4.08 -0.63
N VAL A 99 -10.31 3.47 -1.45
CA VAL A 99 -10.00 2.02 -1.37
C VAL A 99 -9.47 1.68 0.02
N LEU A 100 -8.48 2.42 0.52
CA LEU A 100 -7.90 2.13 1.83
C LEU A 100 -8.90 2.33 2.98
N ASP A 101 -9.77 3.34 2.90
CA ASP A 101 -10.81 3.58 3.90
C ASP A 101 -11.87 2.46 3.92
N ALA A 102 -12.24 1.92 2.76
CA ALA A 102 -13.13 0.76 2.65
C ALA A 102 -12.55 -0.51 3.32
N HIS A 103 -11.23 -0.56 3.52
CA HIS A 103 -10.51 -1.63 4.21
C HIS A 103 -9.82 -1.13 5.50
N SER A 104 -10.34 -0.07 6.12
CA SER A 104 -9.71 0.61 7.26
C SER A 104 -9.43 -0.31 8.45
N GLU A 105 -10.36 -1.18 8.84
CA GLU A 105 -10.17 -2.12 9.95
C GLU A 105 -9.06 -3.14 9.65
N GLU A 106 -9.09 -3.75 8.46
CA GLU A 106 -8.08 -4.70 7.98
C GLU A 106 -6.69 -4.05 7.98
N LEU A 107 -6.61 -2.83 7.44
CA LEU A 107 -5.40 -2.05 7.32
C LEU A 107 -4.85 -1.63 8.69
N ARG A 108 -5.72 -1.21 9.60
CA ARG A 108 -5.36 -0.87 10.98
C ARG A 108 -4.71 -2.06 11.69
N GLY A 109 -5.36 -3.23 11.65
CA GLY A 109 -4.80 -4.45 12.23
C GLY A 109 -3.49 -4.88 11.55
N ALA A 110 -3.40 -4.73 10.22
CA ALA A 110 -2.18 -5.04 9.49
C ALA A 110 -1.00 -4.18 9.97
N LEU A 111 -1.18 -2.87 10.06
CA LEU A 111 -0.13 -1.91 10.41
C LEU A 111 0.23 -1.95 11.91
N LEU A 112 -0.76 -2.01 12.80
CA LEU A 112 -0.53 -1.89 14.24
C LEU A 112 -0.18 -3.22 14.92
N GLU A 113 -0.71 -4.34 14.42
CA GLU A 113 -0.60 -5.64 15.12
C GLU A 113 0.29 -6.62 14.36
N ARG A 114 0.24 -6.61 13.02
CA ARG A 114 0.95 -7.58 12.17
C ARG A 114 2.23 -7.03 11.53
N GLY A 115 2.62 -5.81 11.88
CA GLY A 115 3.87 -5.20 11.40
C GLY A 115 3.91 -4.94 9.90
N ALA A 116 2.76 -4.80 9.24
CA ALA A 116 2.68 -4.49 7.82
C ALA A 116 3.43 -3.20 7.49
N ARG A 117 3.86 -3.09 6.23
CA ARG A 117 4.54 -1.92 5.69
C ARG A 117 3.75 -1.37 4.52
N LEU A 118 3.46 -0.07 4.58
CA LEU A 118 2.83 0.68 3.52
C LEU A 118 3.86 1.60 2.87
N PHE A 119 4.04 1.44 1.57
CA PHE A 119 4.84 2.32 0.75
C PHE A 119 3.91 3.02 -0.25
N ALA A 120 3.90 4.35 -0.23
CA ALA A 120 3.07 5.16 -1.08
C ALA A 120 3.91 6.09 -1.94
N CYS A 121 3.62 6.15 -3.24
CA CYS A 121 4.34 6.97 -4.20
C CYS A 121 3.32 7.79 -5.01
N GLY A 122 3.46 9.11 -5.02
CA GLY A 122 2.40 9.99 -5.49
C GLY A 122 2.75 11.48 -5.51
N PRO A 123 1.89 12.29 -6.15
CA PRO A 123 1.98 13.74 -6.02
C PRO A 123 1.71 14.18 -4.57
N ALA A 124 2.39 15.24 -4.13
CA ALA A 124 2.33 15.74 -2.75
C ALA A 124 0.91 15.93 -2.20
N ALA A 125 -0.02 16.45 -3.01
CA ALA A 125 -1.41 16.64 -2.59
C ALA A 125 -2.11 15.33 -2.21
N LEU A 126 -1.88 14.26 -2.99
CA LEU A 126 -2.44 12.94 -2.73
C LEU A 126 -1.82 12.32 -1.48
N LEU A 127 -0.48 12.34 -1.37
CA LEU A 127 0.19 11.72 -0.23
C LEU A 127 -0.08 12.45 1.09
N LYS A 128 -0.28 13.77 1.05
CA LYS A 128 -0.80 14.54 2.20
C LYS A 128 -2.20 14.08 2.60
N SER A 129 -3.10 13.89 1.63
CA SER A 129 -4.45 13.37 1.89
C SER A 129 -4.42 11.96 2.49
N LEU A 130 -3.56 11.09 1.95
CA LEU A 130 -3.36 9.74 2.47
C LEU A 130 -2.85 9.76 3.91
N ARG A 131 -1.82 10.56 4.23
CA ARG A 131 -1.30 10.68 5.60
C ARG A 131 -2.36 11.18 6.58
N LEU A 132 -3.18 12.15 6.18
CA LEU A 132 -4.30 12.64 7.00
C LEU A 132 -5.38 11.59 7.24
N ARG A 133 -5.75 10.78 6.23
CA ARG A 133 -6.71 9.67 6.40
C ARG A 133 -6.15 8.54 7.25
N LEU A 134 -4.86 8.25 7.11
CA LEU A 134 -4.16 7.33 8.01
C LEU A 134 -4.27 7.80 9.46
N ALA A 135 -3.96 9.06 9.76
CA ALA A 135 -4.04 9.61 11.11
C ALA A 135 -5.48 9.62 11.65
N ASN A 136 -6.42 10.20 10.90
CA ASN A 136 -7.73 10.59 11.43
C ASN A 136 -8.83 9.55 11.26
N ASN A 137 -8.67 8.59 10.35
CA ASN A 137 -9.66 7.56 10.08
C ASN A 137 -9.11 6.16 10.41
N ILE A 138 -8.04 5.75 9.73
CA ILE A 138 -7.61 4.35 9.69
C ILE A 138 -6.88 3.93 10.98
N LEU A 139 -5.94 4.73 11.47
CA LEU A 139 -5.11 4.40 12.64
C LEU A 139 -5.64 4.98 13.95
N ARG A 140 -6.81 5.64 13.91
CA ARG A 140 -7.45 6.24 15.07
C ARG A 140 -8.00 5.14 15.99
N SER A 141 -7.95 5.41 17.28
CA SER A 141 -8.72 4.75 18.35
C SER A 141 -9.75 5.75 18.92
N ASN A 142 -10.78 5.25 19.60
CA ASN A 142 -11.92 6.07 20.04
C ASN A 142 -11.50 7.24 20.94
N ASP A 143 -10.52 7.02 21.82
CA ASP A 143 -10.08 7.98 22.84
C ASP A 143 -8.87 8.83 22.42
N ASP A 144 -8.42 8.71 21.17
CA ASP A 144 -7.25 9.48 20.74
C ASP A 144 -7.59 10.96 20.52
N ASP A 145 -6.81 11.83 21.15
CA ASP A 145 -6.68 13.21 20.71
C ASP A 145 -5.81 13.32 19.43
N GLU A 146 -5.72 14.52 18.87
CA GLU A 146 -4.93 14.78 17.66
C GLU A 146 -3.43 14.48 17.85
N SER A 147 -2.87 14.80 19.01
CA SER A 147 -1.46 14.56 19.32
C SER A 147 -1.14 13.07 19.28
N VAL A 148 -1.98 12.23 19.89
CA VAL A 148 -1.82 10.77 19.89
C VAL A 148 -1.89 10.21 18.47
N ARG A 149 -2.83 10.68 17.64
CA ARG A 149 -2.95 10.23 16.24
C ARG A 149 -1.70 10.59 15.42
N GLU A 150 -1.21 11.82 15.55
CA GLU A 150 -0.01 12.26 14.83
C GLU A 150 1.25 11.54 15.32
N GLN A 151 1.43 11.37 16.63
CA GLN A 151 2.54 10.61 17.18
C GLN A 151 2.53 9.15 16.73
N ARG A 152 1.34 8.55 16.56
CA ARG A 152 1.23 7.19 16.03
C ARG A 152 1.71 7.10 14.58
N VAL A 153 1.31 8.03 13.72
CA VAL A 153 1.81 8.08 12.33
C VAL A 153 3.32 8.30 12.30
N LEU A 154 3.83 9.27 13.06
CA LEU A 154 5.28 9.55 13.16
C LEU A 154 6.08 8.33 13.64
N LEU A 155 5.55 7.56 14.60
CA LEU A 155 6.19 6.35 15.09
C LEU A 155 6.29 5.29 14.00
N LEU A 156 5.23 5.09 13.20
CA LEU A 156 5.23 4.15 12.09
C LEU A 156 6.15 4.61 10.95
N GLU A 157 6.21 5.91 10.65
CA GLU A 157 7.17 6.49 9.71
C GLU A 157 8.61 6.24 10.18
N LYS A 158 8.92 6.53 11.45
CA LYS A 158 10.24 6.30 12.05
C LYS A 158 10.65 4.82 12.04
N ARG A 159 9.69 3.90 12.17
CA ARG A 159 9.92 2.44 12.08
C ARG A 159 10.05 1.93 10.64
N GLY A 160 9.87 2.78 9.63
CA GLY A 160 9.84 2.38 8.23
C GLY A 160 8.62 1.52 7.86
N GLN A 161 7.56 1.58 8.66
CA GLN A 161 6.27 0.93 8.35
C GLN A 161 5.40 1.81 7.47
N LEU A 162 5.54 3.13 7.53
CA LEU A 162 4.95 4.06 6.57
C LEU A 162 6.07 4.76 5.83
N MET A 163 6.05 4.68 4.49
CA MET A 163 7.04 5.30 3.63
C MET A 163 6.35 6.05 2.51
N PHE A 164 6.77 7.29 2.27
CA PHE A 164 6.20 8.18 1.27
C PHE A 164 7.28 8.66 0.32
N ASP A 165 7.12 8.37 -0.97
CA ASP A 165 7.95 8.89 -2.05
C ASP A 165 7.16 9.94 -2.83
N VAL A 166 7.53 11.20 -2.61
CA VAL A 166 6.71 12.37 -2.96
C VAL A 166 7.39 13.16 -4.07
N TRP A 167 6.63 13.52 -5.10
CA TRP A 167 7.02 14.59 -6.02
C TRP A 167 5.97 15.70 -6.06
N SER A 168 6.38 16.88 -6.49
CA SER A 168 5.48 17.99 -6.79
C SER A 168 5.91 18.66 -8.10
N ALA A 169 4.97 19.35 -8.74
CA ALA A 169 5.33 20.31 -9.77
C ALA A 169 6.02 21.48 -9.09
N VAL A 170 7.34 21.55 -9.25
CA VAL A 170 8.13 22.75 -8.97
C VAL A 170 8.50 23.36 -10.31
N ASN A 171 8.38 24.68 -10.42
CA ASN A 171 8.97 25.37 -11.54
C ASN A 171 10.48 25.29 -11.36
N ILE A 172 11.15 24.48 -12.18
CA ILE A 172 12.62 24.31 -12.10
C ILE A 172 13.39 25.54 -12.62
N PHE A 173 12.68 26.51 -13.19
CA PHE A 173 13.25 27.74 -13.77
C PHE A 173 12.82 29.01 -13.01
N GLU A 174 12.18 28.88 -11.84
CA GLU A 174 11.95 29.98 -10.89
C GLU A 174 12.75 29.78 -9.61
#